data_AF-A0A6G3WPZ6-F1
#
_entry.id   AF-A0A6G3WPZ6-F1
#
_cell.length_a   1.000
_cell.length_b   1.000
_cell.length_c   1.000
_cell.angle_alpha   90.00
_cell.angle_beta   90.00
_cell.angle_gamma   90.00
#
_symmetry.space_group_name_H-M   'P 1'
#
loop_
_entity.id
_entity.type
_entity.pdbx_description
1 polymer ?
#
loop_
_entity_poly.entity_id
_entity_poly.type
_entity_poly.pdbx_seq_one_letter_code
_entity_poly.pdbx_strand_id
1 'polypeptide(L)'
;STFATLNDMYGNRTVCGIGRGDSAMRVAGRAPNTLARLGEAIDVIRDLAEGREAAVDGQPLRLPWVKDGRLPVWMAAYGPKALALAGQKADGFILQLADPFLTEWMIKAVRDAASDAGRDPDSVTICVAAPAYITADDSPEALAHARDQCRWFGGMVGNHVADLVAKYGEHSSMVPEELTAYIKDRQGYDYGHHGRADNPDTAFVPDEIVDRFCLLGPAEAHVEKLRHLKSLGVDQFAVYDMHDNRENTIDAYGSTVIPALR
;
A
#
# COMPACT_ATOMS: atom_id res chain seq x y z
N SER A 1 12.59 14.44 -15.12
CA SER A 1 11.64 13.56 -14.40
C SER A 1 11.90 12.13 -14.84
N THR A 2 12.21 11.20 -13.92
CA THR A 2 12.43 9.78 -14.23
C THR A 2 11.21 9.16 -14.91
N PHE A 3 10.01 9.50 -14.46
CA PHE A 3 8.76 8.98 -15.04
C PHE A 3 8.55 9.44 -16.49
N ALA A 4 8.86 10.71 -16.79
CA ALA A 4 8.81 11.21 -18.17
C ALA A 4 9.77 10.43 -19.08
N THR A 5 10.99 10.14 -18.60
CA THR A 5 11.99 9.38 -19.35
C THR A 5 11.54 7.94 -19.58
N LEU A 6 10.97 7.29 -18.56
CA LEU A 6 10.41 5.94 -18.72
C LEU A 6 9.25 5.92 -19.72
N ASN A 7 8.37 6.92 -19.68
CA ASN A 7 7.25 7.03 -20.61
C ASN A 7 7.69 7.25 -22.05
N ASP A 8 8.71 8.09 -22.29
CA ASP A 8 9.26 8.32 -23.64
C ASP A 8 9.92 7.05 -24.21
N MET A 9 10.67 6.32 -23.38
CA MET A 9 11.37 5.11 -23.82
C MET A 9 10.45 3.91 -24.02
N TYR A 10 9.40 3.78 -23.18
CA TYR A 10 8.64 2.53 -23.05
C TYR A 10 7.14 2.71 -23.26
N GLY A 11 6.68 3.91 -23.61
CA GLY A 11 5.27 4.29 -23.66
C GLY A 11 4.68 4.54 -22.27
N ASN A 12 3.43 5.02 -22.21
CA ASN A 12 2.70 5.36 -20.98
C ASN A 12 2.26 4.12 -20.18
N ARG A 13 3.24 3.32 -19.73
CA ARG A 13 3.06 2.13 -18.90
C ARG A 13 3.49 2.34 -17.44
N THR A 14 4.01 3.52 -17.13
CA THR A 14 4.52 3.84 -15.80
C THR A 14 3.41 4.31 -14.89
N VAL A 15 3.40 3.81 -13.65
CA VAL A 15 2.57 4.32 -12.55
C VAL A 15 3.50 4.88 -11.48
N CYS A 16 3.21 6.09 -11.00
CA CYS A 16 3.95 6.71 -9.90
C CYS A 16 3.32 6.32 -8.56
N GLY A 17 3.88 5.32 -7.89
CA GLY A 17 3.56 5.05 -6.48
C GLY A 17 4.28 6.05 -5.56
N ILE A 18 3.54 6.76 -4.71
CA ILE A 18 4.09 7.80 -3.82
C ILE A 18 3.52 7.71 -2.40
N GLY A 19 4.33 8.11 -1.43
CA GLY A 19 3.94 8.25 -0.03
C GLY A 19 4.83 9.28 0.67
N ARG A 20 4.59 9.54 1.96
CA ARG A 20 5.35 10.54 2.72
C ARG A 20 6.83 10.14 2.95
N GLY A 21 7.13 8.86 2.77
CA GLY A 21 8.38 8.23 3.18
C GLY A 21 8.40 8.07 4.69
N ASP A 22 8.49 6.84 5.18
CA ASP A 22 8.62 6.55 6.60
C ASP A 22 10.01 5.96 6.88
N SER A 23 10.16 4.65 6.71
CA SER A 23 11.38 3.93 7.03
C SER A 23 12.59 4.46 6.25
N ALA A 24 12.45 4.75 4.96
CA ALA A 24 13.53 5.35 4.16
C ALA A 24 13.98 6.73 4.69
N MET A 25 13.06 7.56 5.20
CA MET A 25 13.40 8.85 5.79
C MET A 25 14.07 8.67 7.14
N ARG A 26 13.53 7.79 7.98
CA ARG A 26 14.04 7.53 9.34
C ARG A 26 15.42 6.88 9.33
N VAL A 27 15.69 5.95 8.41
CA VAL A 27 17.03 5.38 8.17
C VAL A 27 18.03 6.48 7.78
N ALA A 28 17.59 7.48 7.01
CA ALA A 28 18.41 8.64 6.66
C ALA A 28 18.50 9.70 7.78
N GLY A 29 17.95 9.44 8.97
CA GLY A 29 17.93 10.39 10.10
C GLY A 29 16.99 11.58 9.89
N ARG A 30 16.00 11.46 8.99
CA ARG A 30 15.06 12.53 8.63
C ARG A 30 13.64 12.20 9.08
N ALA A 31 12.84 13.23 9.33
CA ALA A 31 11.42 13.07 9.57
C ALA A 31 10.65 12.77 8.26
N PRO A 32 9.55 11.98 8.31
CA PRO A 32 8.62 11.83 7.19
C PRO A 32 8.13 13.18 6.63
N ASN A 33 7.85 13.24 5.33
CA ASN A 33 7.33 14.46 4.72
C ASN A 33 5.91 14.81 5.22
N THR A 34 5.51 16.07 5.05
CA THR A 34 4.15 16.54 5.34
C THR A 34 3.18 16.14 4.22
N LEU A 35 1.88 16.06 4.54
CA LEU A 35 0.85 15.82 3.53
C LEU A 35 0.72 16.99 2.55
N ALA A 36 0.94 18.23 3.00
CA ALA A 36 0.95 19.39 2.12
C ALA A 36 2.05 19.25 1.05
N ARG A 37 3.28 18.91 1.48
CA ARG A 37 4.40 18.68 0.55
C ARG A 37 4.14 17.51 -0.40
N LEU A 38 3.51 16.44 0.10
CA LEU A 38 3.12 15.31 -0.75
C LEU A 38 2.08 15.72 -1.80
N GLY A 39 1.09 16.53 -1.43
CA GLY A 39 0.09 17.05 -2.36
C GLY A 39 0.70 17.91 -3.47
N GLU A 40 1.61 18.82 -3.13
CA GLU A 40 2.37 19.61 -4.12
C GLU A 40 3.21 18.70 -5.04
N ALA A 41 3.85 17.68 -4.48
CA ALA A 41 4.68 16.75 -5.23
C ALA A 41 3.85 15.94 -6.25
N ILE A 42 2.64 15.51 -5.90
CA ILE A 42 1.72 14.81 -6.83
C ILE A 42 1.47 15.69 -8.06
N ASP A 43 1.10 16.96 -7.85
CA ASP A 43 0.79 17.89 -8.94
C ASP A 43 2.02 18.13 -9.83
N VAL A 44 3.15 18.50 -9.23
CA VAL A 44 4.40 18.81 -9.96
C VAL A 44 4.93 17.59 -10.73
N ILE A 45 4.96 16.41 -10.10
CA ILE A 45 5.46 15.19 -10.75
C ILE A 45 4.58 14.83 -11.95
N ARG A 46 3.25 14.88 -11.77
CA ARG A 46 2.28 14.60 -12.83
C ARG A 46 2.44 15.59 -13.98
N ASP A 47 2.41 16.88 -13.69
CA ASP A 47 2.48 17.92 -14.71
C ASP A 47 3.75 17.82 -15.55
N LEU A 48 4.91 17.66 -14.91
CA LEU A 48 6.17 17.49 -15.64
C LEU A 48 6.19 16.19 -16.46
N ALA A 49 5.66 15.08 -15.94
CA ALA A 49 5.62 13.80 -16.65
C ALA A 49 4.65 13.78 -17.83
N GLU A 50 3.63 14.64 -17.80
CA GLU A 50 2.64 14.80 -18.85
C GLU A 50 2.94 15.98 -19.79
N GLY A 51 4.13 16.58 -19.66
CA GLY A 51 4.61 17.65 -20.55
C GLY A 51 3.97 19.02 -20.32
N ARG A 52 3.22 19.17 -19.21
CA ARG A 52 2.71 20.45 -18.72
C ARG A 52 3.81 21.22 -17.98
N GLU A 53 3.54 22.49 -17.76
CA GLU A 53 4.41 23.34 -16.94
C GLU A 53 4.06 23.14 -15.45
N ALA A 54 5.09 23.13 -14.60
CA ALA A 54 4.95 23.06 -13.14
C ALA A 54 5.91 24.03 -12.46
N ALA A 55 5.56 24.49 -11.27
CA ALA A 55 6.46 25.31 -10.44
C ALA A 55 7.42 24.41 -9.64
N VAL A 56 8.72 24.54 -9.89
CA VAL A 56 9.79 23.86 -9.14
C VAL A 56 10.65 24.92 -8.49
N ASP A 57 10.71 24.93 -7.16
CA ASP A 57 11.43 25.92 -6.36
C ASP A 57 11.08 27.38 -6.75
N GLY A 58 9.79 27.60 -7.04
CA GLY A 58 9.24 28.89 -7.45
C GLY A 58 9.51 29.28 -8.91
N GLN A 59 10.14 28.42 -9.71
CA GLN A 59 10.41 28.65 -11.12
C GLN A 59 9.52 27.79 -12.02
N PRO A 60 8.96 28.35 -13.11
CA PRO A 60 8.24 27.55 -14.09
C PRO A 60 9.21 26.60 -14.81
N LEU A 61 8.85 25.31 -14.84
CA LEU A 61 9.61 24.26 -15.51
C LEU A 61 8.68 23.46 -16.42
N ARG A 62 9.14 23.18 -17.64
CA ARG A 62 8.48 22.29 -18.60
C ARG A 62 9.50 21.38 -19.25
N LEU A 63 9.10 20.14 -19.57
CA LEU A 63 9.93 19.18 -20.30
C LEU A 63 9.51 19.15 -21.78
N PRO A 64 10.18 19.87 -22.70
CA PRO A 64 9.67 20.12 -24.06
C PRO A 64 9.68 18.88 -24.98
N TRP A 65 10.41 17.84 -24.60
CA TRP A 65 10.47 16.58 -25.33
C TRP A 65 9.29 15.65 -25.02
N VAL A 66 8.51 15.92 -23.97
CA VAL A 66 7.30 15.17 -23.66
C VAL A 66 6.17 15.62 -24.59
N LYS A 67 5.69 14.72 -25.45
CA LYS A 67 4.61 15.01 -26.41
C LYS A 67 3.24 14.56 -25.90
N ASP A 68 3.11 13.26 -25.59
CA ASP A 68 1.85 12.62 -25.21
C ASP A 68 1.99 11.86 -23.87
N GLY A 69 2.68 12.46 -22.89
CA GLY A 69 2.94 11.82 -21.60
C GLY A 69 1.66 11.63 -20.78
N ARG A 70 1.53 10.47 -20.13
CA ARG A 70 0.50 10.18 -19.12
C ARG A 70 1.12 9.50 -17.91
N LEU A 71 0.74 9.93 -16.71
CA LEU A 71 1.27 9.35 -15.48
C LEU A 71 0.20 9.28 -14.39
N PRO A 72 -0.46 8.12 -14.22
CA PRO A 72 -1.24 7.86 -13.02
C PRO A 72 -0.35 7.97 -11.78
N VAL A 73 -0.79 8.75 -10.79
CA VAL A 73 -0.10 8.89 -9.50
C VAL A 73 -0.94 8.21 -8.43
N TRP A 74 -0.40 7.16 -7.83
CA TRP A 74 -1.04 6.35 -6.80
C TRP A 74 -0.44 6.65 -5.44
N MET A 75 -1.29 6.95 -4.46
CA MET A 75 -0.85 7.35 -3.13
C MET A 75 -1.10 6.23 -2.10
N ALA A 76 -0.06 5.87 -1.35
CA ALA A 76 -0.22 5.03 -0.16
C ALA A 76 -0.72 5.86 1.03
N ALA A 77 -1.74 5.36 1.74
CA ALA A 77 -2.37 6.07 2.85
C ALA A 77 -2.96 5.12 3.90
N TYR A 78 -3.05 5.60 5.15
CA TYR A 78 -3.68 4.89 6.27
C TYR A 78 -4.55 5.83 7.12
N GLY A 79 -3.98 6.98 7.51
CA GLY A 79 -4.67 7.94 8.38
C GLY A 79 -5.74 8.77 7.66
N PRO A 80 -6.78 9.27 8.38
CA PRO A 80 -7.90 9.99 7.77
C PRO A 80 -7.49 11.15 6.85
N LYS A 81 -6.49 11.96 7.26
CA LYS A 81 -5.99 13.07 6.44
C LYS A 81 -5.25 12.61 5.18
N ALA A 82 -4.60 11.45 5.23
CA ALA A 82 -3.90 10.88 4.08
C ALA A 82 -4.89 10.23 3.10
N LEU A 83 -5.92 9.54 3.61
CA LEU A 83 -7.01 8.99 2.82
C LEU A 83 -7.78 10.12 2.11
N ALA A 84 -8.06 11.22 2.82
CA ALA A 84 -8.66 12.40 2.22
C ALA A 84 -7.82 12.98 1.08
N LEU A 85 -6.50 13.13 1.28
CA LEU A 85 -5.59 13.62 0.23
C LEU A 85 -5.56 12.68 -0.98
N ALA A 86 -5.56 11.36 -0.76
CA ALA A 86 -5.60 10.37 -1.83
C ALA A 86 -6.88 10.52 -2.67
N GLY A 87 -8.05 10.60 -2.03
CA GLY A 87 -9.32 10.85 -2.72
C GLY A 87 -9.35 12.19 -3.47
N GLN A 88 -8.74 13.23 -2.91
CA GLN A 88 -8.71 14.56 -3.52
C GLN A 88 -7.78 14.69 -4.73
N LYS A 89 -6.62 14.01 -4.75
CA LYS A 89 -5.56 14.28 -5.73
C LYS A 89 -5.05 13.07 -6.51
N ALA A 90 -5.07 11.87 -5.91
CA ALA A 90 -4.45 10.70 -6.54
C ALA A 90 -5.38 10.07 -7.59
N ASP A 91 -4.78 9.39 -8.56
CA ASP A 91 -5.49 8.55 -9.54
C ASP A 91 -5.64 7.12 -9.03
N GLY A 92 -4.97 6.78 -7.94
CA GLY A 92 -5.13 5.51 -7.25
C GLY A 92 -4.74 5.57 -5.78
N PHE A 93 -5.27 4.63 -5.01
CA PHE A 93 -5.02 4.43 -3.59
C PHE A 93 -4.34 3.08 -3.38
N ILE A 94 -3.21 3.08 -2.67
CA ILE A 94 -2.48 1.87 -2.29
C ILE A 94 -2.73 1.60 -0.82
N LEU A 95 -3.50 0.54 -0.54
CA LEU A 95 -3.69 -0.01 0.81
C LEU A 95 -2.69 -1.14 1.03
N GLN A 96 -1.90 -1.04 2.10
CA GLN A 96 -0.89 -2.04 2.43
C GLN A 96 -1.40 -3.05 3.48
N LEU A 97 -2.39 -3.86 3.13
CA LEU A 97 -2.87 -5.03 3.86
C LEU A 97 -4.06 -5.65 3.12
N ALA A 98 -4.34 -6.93 3.36
CA ALA A 98 -5.45 -7.67 2.77
C ALA A 98 -6.62 -7.90 3.74
N ASP A 99 -6.77 -7.07 4.77
CA ASP A 99 -7.88 -7.18 5.74
C ASP A 99 -9.19 -6.67 5.11
N PRO A 100 -10.25 -7.49 5.00
CA PRO A 100 -11.48 -7.06 4.34
C PRO A 100 -12.19 -5.87 5.02
N PHE A 101 -12.23 -5.85 6.35
CA PHE A 101 -12.90 -4.78 7.10
C PHE A 101 -12.18 -3.43 6.92
N LEU A 102 -10.85 -3.43 7.08
CA LEU A 102 -10.05 -2.22 6.88
C LEU A 102 -10.06 -1.78 5.40
N THR A 103 -10.11 -2.75 4.48
CA THR A 103 -10.24 -2.48 3.04
C THR A 103 -11.53 -1.72 2.75
N GLU A 104 -12.68 -2.24 3.20
CA GLU A 104 -13.98 -1.58 3.02
C GLU A 104 -13.97 -0.16 3.60
N TRP A 105 -13.51 -0.03 4.85
CA TRP A 105 -13.48 1.26 5.54
C TRP A 105 -12.60 2.31 4.83
N MET A 106 -11.38 1.92 4.40
CA MET A 106 -10.46 2.85 3.73
C MET A 106 -10.90 3.20 2.31
N ILE A 107 -11.43 2.24 1.55
CA ILE A 107 -12.02 2.51 0.22
C ILE A 107 -13.15 3.52 0.36
N LYS A 108 -14.05 3.32 1.33
CA LYS A 108 -15.14 4.27 1.57
C LYS A 108 -14.60 5.67 1.86
N ALA A 109 -13.64 5.80 2.78
CA ALA A 109 -13.07 7.09 3.14
C ALA A 109 -12.41 7.83 1.95
N VAL A 110 -11.72 7.10 1.07
CA VAL A 110 -11.11 7.64 -0.14
C VAL A 110 -12.16 8.09 -1.15
N ARG A 111 -13.20 7.27 -1.40
CA ARG A 111 -14.29 7.58 -2.34
C ARG A 111 -15.15 8.75 -1.87
N ASP A 112 -15.46 8.81 -0.57
CA ASP A 112 -16.16 9.95 0.03
C ASP A 112 -15.34 11.24 -0.20
N ALA A 113 -14.03 11.21 0.08
CA ALA A 113 -13.16 12.37 -0.11
C ALA A 113 -12.99 12.80 -1.58
N ALA A 114 -13.02 11.85 -2.52
CA ALA A 114 -13.06 12.16 -3.95
C ALA A 114 -14.37 12.88 -4.33
N SER A 115 -15.50 12.37 -3.84
CA SER A 115 -16.83 12.96 -4.08
C SER A 115 -16.93 14.36 -3.50
N ASP A 116 -16.47 14.57 -2.26
CA ASP A 116 -16.44 15.87 -1.59
C ASP A 116 -15.56 16.89 -2.33
N ALA A 117 -14.54 16.42 -3.05
CA ALA A 117 -13.68 17.23 -3.90
C ALA A 117 -14.28 17.50 -5.30
N GLY A 118 -15.49 17.03 -5.57
CA GLY A 118 -16.15 17.15 -6.88
C GLY A 118 -15.57 16.22 -7.96
N ARG A 119 -14.84 15.17 -7.57
CA ARG A 119 -14.32 14.15 -8.48
C ARG A 119 -15.28 12.96 -8.54
N ASP A 120 -15.19 12.21 -9.62
CA ASP A 120 -15.81 10.88 -9.69
C ASP A 120 -15.10 9.93 -8.71
N PRO A 121 -15.77 9.38 -7.68
CA PRO A 121 -15.15 8.43 -6.77
C PRO A 121 -14.63 7.17 -7.46
N ASP A 122 -15.22 6.77 -8.59
CA ASP A 122 -14.81 5.58 -9.34
C ASP A 122 -13.61 5.84 -10.25
N SER A 123 -13.14 7.10 -10.33
CA SER A 123 -11.89 7.44 -11.02
C SER A 123 -10.64 7.08 -10.22
N VAL A 124 -10.77 6.71 -8.94
CA VAL A 124 -9.65 6.32 -8.07
C VAL A 124 -9.47 4.81 -8.13
N THR A 125 -8.38 4.36 -8.77
CA THR A 125 -8.01 2.93 -8.79
C THR A 125 -7.64 2.45 -7.40
N ILE A 126 -8.26 1.38 -6.93
CA ILE A 126 -7.99 0.78 -5.62
C ILE A 126 -6.99 -0.36 -5.77
N CYS A 127 -5.83 -0.24 -5.12
CA CYS A 127 -4.79 -1.25 -5.08
C CYS A 127 -4.60 -1.78 -3.66
N VAL A 128 -4.74 -3.10 -3.48
CA VAL A 128 -4.35 -3.79 -2.24
C VAL A 128 -2.97 -4.43 -2.44
N ALA A 129 -2.03 -4.07 -1.56
CA ALA A 129 -0.67 -4.59 -1.53
C ALA A 129 -0.42 -5.40 -0.26
N ALA A 130 -0.25 -6.72 -0.38
CA ALA A 130 -0.10 -7.61 0.78
C ALA A 130 0.90 -8.76 0.50
N PRO A 131 1.58 -9.30 1.52
CA PRO A 131 2.34 -10.53 1.38
C PRO A 131 1.43 -11.68 0.95
N ALA A 132 1.93 -12.54 0.08
CA ALA A 132 1.22 -13.77 -0.28
C ALA A 132 2.15 -14.97 -0.12
N TYR A 133 1.73 -15.96 0.66
CA TYR A 133 2.48 -17.19 0.85
C TYR A 133 1.58 -18.38 0.51
N ILE A 134 1.87 -19.04 -0.61
CA ILE A 134 1.17 -20.27 -1.00
C ILE A 134 1.69 -21.44 -0.17
N THR A 135 0.80 -22.12 0.55
CA THR A 135 1.09 -23.38 1.24
C THR A 135 0.63 -24.58 0.38
N ALA A 136 1.19 -25.75 0.66
CA ALA A 136 0.78 -26.99 -0.01
C ALA A 136 -0.62 -27.47 0.43
N ASP A 137 -0.96 -27.22 1.69
CA ASP A 137 -2.24 -27.54 2.33
C ASP A 137 -2.56 -26.52 3.43
N ASP A 138 -3.68 -26.69 4.12
CA ASP A 138 -4.13 -25.87 5.25
C ASP A 138 -3.73 -26.45 6.62
N SER A 139 -2.70 -27.31 6.66
CA SER A 139 -2.23 -27.88 7.93
C SER A 139 -1.75 -26.78 8.89
N PRO A 140 -1.93 -26.96 10.21
CA PRO A 140 -1.45 -26.01 11.20
C PRO A 140 0.04 -25.69 11.06
N GLU A 141 0.86 -26.70 10.70
CA GLU A 141 2.30 -26.55 10.50
C GLU A 141 2.62 -25.67 9.28
N ALA A 142 1.94 -25.90 8.15
CA ALA A 142 2.15 -25.10 6.95
C ALA A 142 1.72 -23.64 7.15
N LEU A 143 0.58 -23.42 7.83
CA LEU A 143 0.10 -22.07 8.15
C LEU A 143 1.00 -21.37 9.17
N ALA A 144 1.51 -22.06 10.18
CA ALA A 144 2.45 -21.49 11.14
C ALA A 144 3.72 -20.99 10.44
N HIS A 145 4.30 -21.80 9.54
CA HIS A 145 5.46 -21.41 8.75
C HIS A 145 5.16 -20.20 7.86
N ALA A 146 4.03 -20.21 7.14
CA ALA A 146 3.60 -19.09 6.30
C ALA A 146 3.44 -17.78 7.09
N ARG A 147 2.88 -17.85 8.30
CA ARG A 147 2.76 -16.70 9.20
C ARG A 147 4.12 -16.16 9.59
N ASP A 148 5.04 -17.02 10.01
CA ASP A 148 6.39 -16.59 10.41
C ASP A 148 7.12 -15.92 9.25
N GLN A 149 6.98 -16.44 8.03
CA GLN A 149 7.55 -15.83 6.82
C GLN A 149 6.94 -14.46 6.47
N CYS A 150 5.71 -14.16 6.90
CA CYS A 150 5.00 -12.91 6.58
C CYS A 150 4.84 -11.94 7.76
N ARG A 151 5.18 -12.36 8.99
CA ARG A 151 4.95 -11.60 10.24
C ARG A 151 5.58 -10.21 10.23
N TRP A 152 6.70 -10.08 9.52
CA TRP A 152 7.40 -8.81 9.31
C TRP A 152 6.50 -7.69 8.80
N PHE A 153 5.48 -8.03 8.02
CA PHE A 153 4.55 -7.08 7.42
C PHE A 153 3.66 -6.42 8.47
N GLY A 154 3.11 -7.19 9.41
CA GLY A 154 2.35 -6.62 10.53
C GLY A 154 3.20 -5.69 11.38
N GLY A 155 4.49 -5.99 11.57
CA GLY A 155 5.41 -5.09 12.27
C GLY A 155 5.67 -3.79 11.51
N MET A 156 5.81 -3.88 10.18
CA MET A 156 5.94 -2.71 9.29
C MET A 156 4.69 -1.83 9.35
N VAL A 157 3.49 -2.41 9.21
CA VAL A 157 2.22 -1.67 9.33
C VAL A 157 2.09 -1.03 10.71
N GLY A 158 2.48 -1.75 11.76
CA GLY A 158 2.39 -1.30 13.14
C GLY A 158 3.16 0.01 13.41
N ASN A 159 4.25 0.26 12.67
CA ASN A 159 4.98 1.54 12.76
C ASN A 159 4.13 2.72 12.30
N HIS A 160 3.40 2.58 11.20
CA HIS A 160 2.51 3.62 10.69
C HIS A 160 1.31 3.83 11.62
N VAL A 161 0.78 2.75 12.17
CA VAL A 161 -0.34 2.78 13.11
C VAL A 161 0.06 3.47 14.42
N ALA A 162 1.28 3.26 14.92
CA ALA A 162 1.77 3.92 16.11
C ALA A 162 1.79 5.46 15.96
N ASP A 163 2.19 5.96 14.79
CA ASP A 163 2.11 7.40 14.46
C ASP A 163 0.65 7.91 14.46
N LEU A 164 -0.33 7.08 14.05
CA LEU A 164 -1.75 7.43 14.09
C LEU A 164 -2.27 7.47 15.52
N VAL A 165 -1.97 6.47 16.34
CA VAL A 165 -2.38 6.42 17.75
C VAL A 165 -1.80 7.60 18.52
N ALA A 166 -0.51 7.91 18.33
CA ALA A 166 0.13 9.07 18.95
C ALA A 166 -0.53 10.41 18.57
N LYS A 167 -1.10 10.49 17.36
CA LYS A 167 -1.72 11.71 16.83
C LYS A 167 -3.20 11.85 17.17
N TYR A 168 -3.96 10.76 17.17
CA TYR A 168 -5.42 10.76 17.27
C TYR A 168 -5.94 10.22 18.61
N GLY A 169 -5.09 9.54 19.38
CA GLY A 169 -5.45 8.83 20.61
C GLY A 169 -5.82 7.36 20.34
N GLU A 170 -5.62 6.51 21.36
CA GLU A 170 -5.83 5.06 21.30
C GLU A 170 -7.29 4.68 21.04
N HIS A 171 -8.24 5.45 21.57
CA HIS A 171 -9.70 5.22 21.46
C HIS A 171 -10.39 6.26 20.56
N SER A 172 -9.66 6.77 19.56
CA SER A 172 -10.24 7.71 18.61
C SER A 172 -11.27 7.03 17.73
N SER A 173 -12.49 7.56 17.63
CA SER A 173 -13.47 7.10 16.64
C SER A 173 -13.06 7.38 15.19
N MET A 174 -11.95 8.10 14.99
CA MET A 174 -11.41 8.46 13.68
C MET A 174 -10.61 7.32 13.01
N VAL A 175 -10.18 6.31 13.78
CA VAL A 175 -9.39 5.18 13.28
C VAL A 175 -9.94 3.90 13.90
N PRO A 176 -10.24 2.83 13.13
CA PRO A 176 -10.79 1.61 13.69
C PRO A 176 -9.84 0.92 14.67
N GLU A 177 -10.39 0.32 15.73
CA GLU A 177 -9.62 -0.45 16.72
C GLU A 177 -8.95 -1.67 16.08
N GLU A 178 -9.56 -2.23 15.03
CA GLU A 178 -9.06 -3.31 14.21
C GLU A 178 -7.68 -3.01 13.58
N LEU A 179 -7.34 -1.72 13.43
CA LEU A 179 -6.04 -1.28 12.94
C LEU A 179 -5.05 -0.99 14.09
N THR A 180 -5.53 -0.56 15.26
CA THR A 180 -4.70 -0.03 16.35
C THR A 180 -4.47 -0.99 17.52
N ALA A 181 -5.35 -1.95 17.76
CA ALA A 181 -5.34 -2.74 18.99
C ALA A 181 -4.09 -3.62 19.15
N TYR A 182 -3.56 -4.18 18.06
CA TYR A 182 -2.46 -5.15 18.14
C TYR A 182 -1.08 -4.52 18.39
N ILE A 183 -0.95 -3.19 18.27
CA ILE A 183 0.34 -2.52 18.45
C ILE A 183 0.63 -2.14 19.91
N LYS A 184 -0.24 -2.50 20.86
CA LYS A 184 -0.06 -2.20 22.29
C LYS A 184 1.21 -2.80 22.88
N ASP A 185 1.55 -4.01 22.44
CA ASP A 185 2.74 -4.73 22.91
C ASP A 185 3.99 -4.43 22.09
N ARG A 186 3.90 -3.53 21.09
CA ARG A 186 5.01 -3.15 20.23
C ARG A 186 6.14 -2.53 21.05
N GLN A 187 7.32 -3.12 20.93
CA GLN A 187 8.56 -2.57 21.49
C GLN A 187 9.33 -1.80 20.40
N GLY A 188 10.51 -1.28 20.72
CA GLY A 188 11.37 -0.57 19.75
C GLY A 188 11.52 -1.33 18.41
N TYR A 189 11.74 -0.59 17.33
CA TYR A 189 11.80 -1.14 15.98
C TYR A 189 13.06 -0.63 15.27
N ASP A 190 13.93 -1.55 14.83
CA ASP A 190 15.09 -1.22 14.02
C ASP A 190 14.73 -1.22 12.54
N TYR A 191 14.79 -0.04 11.92
CA TYR A 191 14.52 0.12 10.50
C TYR A 191 15.58 -0.56 9.59
N GLY A 192 16.72 -0.99 10.13
CA GLY A 192 17.71 -1.82 9.43
C GLY A 192 17.20 -3.25 9.13
N HIS A 193 16.23 -3.75 9.90
CA HIS A 193 15.58 -5.05 9.67
C HIS A 193 14.29 -4.94 8.84
N HIS A 194 13.98 -3.75 8.31
CA HIS A 194 12.72 -3.48 7.64
C HIS A 194 12.51 -4.37 6.40
N GLY A 195 11.31 -4.95 6.28
CA GLY A 195 10.93 -5.77 5.13
C GLY A 195 11.59 -7.16 5.07
N ARG A 196 12.10 -7.69 6.19
CA ARG A 196 12.77 -9.00 6.22
C ARG A 196 11.96 -10.04 6.97
N ALA A 197 11.87 -11.25 6.42
CA ALA A 197 11.17 -12.38 7.03
C ALA A 197 11.74 -12.78 8.40
N ASP A 198 13.04 -12.59 8.62
CA ASP A 198 13.72 -12.89 9.88
C ASP A 198 13.76 -11.70 10.86
N ASN A 199 12.92 -10.67 10.68
CA ASN A 199 12.94 -9.47 11.51
C ASN A 199 12.51 -9.79 12.97
N PRO A 200 13.44 -9.71 13.95
CA PRO A 200 13.14 -10.06 15.34
C PRO A 200 12.18 -9.08 16.02
N ASP A 201 12.09 -7.84 15.53
CA ASP A 201 11.26 -6.78 16.11
C ASP A 201 9.76 -6.95 15.82
N THR A 202 9.38 -8.05 15.14
CA THR A 202 8.00 -8.32 14.73
C THR A 202 7.34 -9.48 15.46
N ALA A 203 8.04 -10.09 16.44
CA ALA A 203 7.52 -11.18 17.26
C ALA A 203 6.25 -10.82 18.06
N PHE A 204 6.00 -9.53 18.32
CA PHE A 204 4.81 -9.06 19.02
C PHE A 204 3.52 -9.17 18.18
N VAL A 205 3.63 -9.30 16.86
CA VAL A 205 2.47 -9.32 15.95
C VAL A 205 1.73 -10.65 16.13
N PRO A 206 0.44 -10.65 16.55
CA PRO A 206 -0.31 -11.89 16.73
C PRO A 206 -0.60 -12.60 15.40
N ASP A 207 -0.73 -13.93 15.44
CA ASP A 207 -1.06 -14.77 14.26
C ASP A 207 -2.32 -14.31 13.53
N GLU A 208 -3.36 -13.95 14.28
CA GLU A 208 -4.62 -13.44 13.72
C GLU A 208 -4.39 -12.18 12.86
N ILE A 209 -3.47 -11.29 13.26
CA ILE A 209 -3.15 -10.09 12.49
C ILE A 209 -2.41 -10.47 11.21
N VAL A 210 -1.51 -11.46 11.27
CA VAL A 210 -0.83 -11.96 10.06
C VAL A 210 -1.85 -12.57 9.09
N ASP A 211 -2.75 -13.41 9.58
CA ASP A 211 -3.83 -14.02 8.79
C ASP A 211 -4.74 -12.98 8.14
N ARG A 212 -5.06 -11.91 8.88
CA ARG A 212 -5.89 -10.80 8.39
C ARG A 212 -5.15 -9.96 7.35
N PHE A 213 -3.90 -9.60 7.60
CA PHE A 213 -3.17 -8.66 6.75
C PHE A 213 -2.55 -9.30 5.50
N CYS A 214 -2.29 -10.61 5.52
CA CYS A 214 -1.60 -11.32 4.44
C CYS A 214 -2.55 -12.24 3.67
N LEU A 215 -2.10 -12.75 2.53
CA LEU A 215 -2.75 -13.82 1.77
C LEU A 215 -1.99 -15.12 2.09
N LEU A 216 -2.53 -15.97 2.95
CA LEU A 216 -1.87 -17.20 3.37
C LEU A 216 -2.77 -18.40 3.08
N GLY A 217 -2.14 -19.55 2.82
CA GLY A 217 -2.82 -20.82 2.66
C GLY A 217 -2.68 -21.41 1.25
N PRO A 218 -3.44 -22.47 0.94
CA PRO A 218 -3.46 -23.04 -0.40
C PRO A 218 -4.07 -22.04 -1.40
N ALA A 219 -3.86 -22.27 -2.70
CA ALA A 219 -4.27 -21.34 -3.76
C ALA A 219 -5.77 -20.99 -3.70
N GLU A 220 -6.62 -21.92 -3.28
CA GLU A 220 -8.06 -21.74 -3.11
C GLU A 220 -8.38 -20.67 -2.05
N ALA A 221 -7.65 -20.66 -0.94
CA ALA A 221 -7.82 -19.66 0.13
C ALA A 221 -7.46 -18.25 -0.36
N HIS A 222 -6.41 -18.14 -1.21
CA HIS A 222 -6.06 -16.88 -1.86
C HIS A 222 -7.16 -16.42 -2.79
N VAL A 223 -7.69 -17.32 -3.63
CA VAL A 223 -8.79 -17.01 -4.55
C VAL A 223 -10.02 -16.52 -3.79
N GLU A 224 -10.41 -17.19 -2.70
CA GLU A 224 -11.55 -16.79 -1.87
C GLU A 224 -11.36 -15.37 -1.31
N LYS A 225 -10.23 -15.11 -0.66
CA LYS A 225 -9.94 -13.81 -0.06
C LYS A 225 -9.84 -12.70 -1.10
N LEU A 226 -9.20 -12.96 -2.24
CA LEU A 226 -9.08 -11.99 -3.34
C LEU A 226 -10.44 -11.69 -3.99
N ARG A 227 -11.34 -12.68 -4.11
CA ARG A 227 -12.73 -12.43 -4.57
C ARG A 227 -13.51 -11.57 -3.60
N HIS A 228 -13.35 -11.81 -2.29
CA HIS A 228 -13.97 -10.96 -1.27
C HIS A 228 -13.45 -9.52 -1.39
N LEU A 229 -12.14 -9.31 -1.43
CA LEU A 229 -11.55 -7.98 -1.61
C LEU A 229 -12.00 -7.31 -2.93
N LYS A 230 -12.07 -8.05 -4.04
CA LYS A 230 -12.60 -7.55 -5.32
C LYS A 230 -14.05 -7.07 -5.18
N SER A 231 -14.89 -7.78 -4.44
CA SER A 231 -16.28 -7.38 -4.19
C SER A 231 -16.42 -6.08 -3.38
N LEU A 232 -15.40 -5.71 -2.62
CA LEU A 232 -15.32 -4.43 -1.89
C LEU A 232 -14.86 -3.25 -2.76
N GLY A 233 -14.56 -3.50 -4.05
CA GLY A 233 -14.15 -2.47 -5.00
C GLY A 233 -12.63 -2.36 -5.19
N VAL A 234 -11.88 -3.42 -4.91
CA VAL A 234 -10.45 -3.51 -5.25
C VAL A 234 -10.26 -3.81 -6.74
N ASP A 235 -9.49 -2.97 -7.42
CA ASP A 235 -9.21 -3.08 -8.86
C ASP A 235 -7.91 -3.83 -9.15
N GLN A 236 -6.91 -3.65 -8.28
CA GLN A 236 -5.58 -4.24 -8.45
C GLN A 236 -5.08 -4.90 -7.16
N PHE A 237 -4.45 -6.06 -7.33
CA PHE A 237 -3.70 -6.74 -6.27
C PHE A 237 -2.21 -6.67 -6.59
N ALA A 238 -1.43 -6.17 -5.63
CA ALA A 238 0.03 -6.23 -5.62
C ALA A 238 0.47 -7.21 -4.52
N VAL A 239 1.40 -8.10 -4.84
CA VAL A 239 1.83 -9.15 -3.92
C VAL A 239 3.27 -8.91 -3.50
N TYR A 240 3.54 -8.92 -2.19
CA TYR A 240 4.92 -8.98 -1.68
C TYR A 240 5.39 -10.43 -1.67
N ASP A 241 6.21 -10.78 -2.65
CA ASP A 241 6.86 -12.08 -2.78
C ASP A 241 8.22 -12.10 -2.07
N MET A 242 8.18 -11.88 -0.75
CA MET A 242 9.36 -11.64 0.10
C MET A 242 9.45 -12.68 1.23
N HIS A 243 9.56 -13.95 0.85
CA HIS A 243 9.65 -15.10 1.75
C HIS A 243 10.48 -16.23 1.10
N ASP A 244 10.55 -17.39 1.73
CA ASP A 244 11.37 -18.53 1.28
C ASP A 244 10.78 -19.38 0.13
N ASN A 245 9.53 -19.15 -0.27
CA ASN A 245 8.75 -19.98 -1.20
C ASN A 245 8.33 -19.26 -2.50
N ARG A 246 9.16 -18.34 -2.98
CA ARG A 246 8.82 -17.37 -4.04
C ARG A 246 8.36 -17.99 -5.35
N GLU A 247 9.16 -18.90 -5.91
CA GLU A 247 8.88 -19.50 -7.22
C GLU A 247 7.55 -20.27 -7.22
N ASN A 248 7.27 -21.04 -6.16
CA ASN A 248 6.00 -21.75 -6.04
C ASN A 248 4.82 -20.78 -5.89
N THR A 249 4.98 -19.68 -5.15
CA THR A 249 3.96 -18.62 -5.09
C THR A 249 3.70 -18.05 -6.49
N ILE A 250 4.75 -17.70 -7.25
CA ILE A 250 4.62 -17.18 -8.62
C ILE A 250 3.89 -18.19 -9.53
N ASP A 251 4.31 -19.45 -9.51
CA ASP A 251 3.74 -20.51 -10.34
C ASP A 251 2.26 -20.76 -10.01
N ALA A 252 1.90 -20.80 -8.72
CA ALA A 252 0.51 -20.95 -8.28
C ALA A 252 -0.35 -19.75 -8.68
N TYR A 253 0.19 -18.53 -8.64
CA TYR A 253 -0.51 -17.35 -9.11
C TYR A 253 -0.76 -17.39 -10.62
N GLY A 254 0.24 -17.81 -11.40
CA GLY A 254 0.13 -17.92 -12.86
C GLY A 254 -0.83 -19.03 -13.32
N SER A 255 -0.80 -20.18 -12.65
CA SER A 255 -1.55 -21.39 -13.06
C SER A 255 -2.95 -21.49 -12.47
N THR A 256 -3.19 -20.98 -11.26
CA THR A 256 -4.45 -21.19 -10.52
C THR A 256 -5.12 -19.88 -10.12
N VAL A 257 -4.41 -18.98 -9.42
CA VAL A 257 -5.05 -17.81 -8.78
C VAL A 257 -5.53 -16.78 -9.81
N ILE A 258 -4.65 -16.32 -10.72
CA ILE A 258 -5.01 -15.31 -11.73
C ILE A 258 -6.11 -15.84 -12.68
N PRO A 259 -6.04 -17.07 -13.22
CA PRO A 259 -7.12 -17.62 -14.03
C PRO A 259 -8.48 -17.65 -13.32
N ALA A 260 -8.52 -17.90 -12.01
CA ALA A 260 -9.76 -17.95 -11.23
C ALA A 260 -10.39 -16.57 -10.92
N LEU A 261 -9.66 -15.47 -11.14
CA LEU A 261 -10.11 -14.09 -10.89
C LEU A 261 -10.52 -13.32 -12.14
N ARG A 262 -10.27 -13.90 -13.33
CA ARG A 262 -10.67 -13.36 -14.63
C ARG A 262 -12.17 -13.47 -14.87
#